data_AF-A0A512B419-F1
#
_entry.id   AF-A0A512B419-F1
#
_cell.length_a   1.000
_cell.length_b   1.000
_cell.length_c   1.000
_cell.angle_alpha   90.00
_cell.angle_beta   90.00
_cell.angle_gamma   90.00
#
_symmetry.space_group_name_H-M   'P 1'
#
loop_
_entity.id
_entity.type
_entity.pdbx_description
1 polymer ?
#
loop_
_entity_poly.entity_id
_entity_poly.type
_entity_poly.pdbx_seq_one_letter_code
_entity_poly.pdbx_strand_id
1 'polypeptide(L)'
;MIISYGLKFSDALNHFFMKKLWLLLNLFLVVTAQPGWLFAAPATSYSNLFAAPEKVSARGAASPDELAKTVLLAIQENNMSALNAFLLEDKEIVLLKSKGSEDMQAYLENTTAPDLQNNLRRNYQTLIEKGISQTINWSDYQVSEARLGKGSAKNAFLQPLTIILTDKQNQPLELLLETVKLNNRYYLFRQLELKPQKKI
;
A
#
# COMPACT_ATOMS: atom_id res chain seq x y z
N MET A 1 24.48 -55.80 -21.87
CA MET A 1 23.19 -55.98 -22.57
C MET A 1 22.76 -54.60 -23.04
N ILE A 2 22.88 -54.36 -24.34
CA ILE A 2 22.70 -53.05 -24.98
C ILE A 2 21.28 -53.02 -25.54
N ILE A 3 20.47 -52.03 -25.14
CA ILE A 3 19.18 -51.76 -25.77
C ILE A 3 19.26 -50.36 -26.35
N SER A 4 19.05 -50.30 -27.67
CA SER A 4 19.14 -49.12 -28.51
C SER A 4 17.83 -48.92 -29.25
N TYR A 5 17.60 -47.65 -29.62
CA TYR A 5 16.69 -47.09 -30.63
C TYR A 5 15.25 -46.75 -30.26
N GLY A 6 14.87 -45.50 -30.58
CA GLY A 6 13.47 -45.09 -30.67
C GLY A 6 13.18 -43.59 -30.74
N LEU A 7 13.96 -42.77 -31.47
CA LEU A 7 13.60 -41.39 -31.82
C LEU A 7 12.40 -41.39 -32.79
N LYS A 8 11.30 -40.71 -32.45
CA LYS A 8 10.29 -40.21 -33.39
C LYS A 8 10.08 -38.71 -33.17
N PHE A 9 10.63 -37.93 -34.09
CA PHE A 9 10.28 -36.54 -34.36
C PHE A 9 9.20 -36.49 -35.44
N SER A 10 8.48 -35.36 -35.49
CA SER A 10 7.57 -34.88 -36.54
C SER A 10 6.08 -35.18 -36.33
N ASP A 11 5.32 -34.10 -36.08
CA ASP A 11 4.04 -33.74 -36.74
C ASP A 11 3.04 -33.08 -35.78
N ALA A 12 3.18 -31.77 -35.56
CA ALA A 12 2.05 -30.88 -35.19
C ALA A 12 2.45 -29.40 -35.29
N LEU A 13 3.02 -29.00 -36.43
CA LEU A 13 3.35 -27.61 -36.75
C LEU A 13 2.37 -27.12 -37.83
N ASN A 14 1.07 -27.05 -37.51
CA ASN A 14 0.04 -26.56 -38.44
C ASN A 14 -1.30 -26.18 -37.76
N HIS A 15 -1.27 -25.36 -36.71
CA HIS A 15 -2.51 -24.73 -36.23
C HIS A 15 -2.32 -23.29 -35.72
N PHE A 16 -1.29 -22.61 -36.21
CA PHE A 16 -0.92 -21.25 -35.79
C PHE A 16 -1.38 -20.12 -36.73
N PHE A 17 -2.16 -20.42 -37.79
CA PHE A 17 -2.40 -19.46 -38.88
C PHE A 17 -3.87 -19.04 -39.15
N MET A 18 -4.86 -19.44 -38.35
CA MET A 18 -6.28 -19.11 -38.61
C MET A 18 -7.03 -18.42 -37.44
N LYS A 19 -6.35 -17.61 -36.62
CA LYS A 19 -7.03 -16.72 -35.64
C LYS A 19 -6.70 -15.23 -35.77
N LYS A 20 -5.80 -14.85 -36.68
CA LYS A 20 -5.47 -13.43 -36.95
C LYS A 20 -6.35 -12.76 -38.02
N LEU A 21 -7.38 -13.45 -38.54
CA LEU A 21 -8.30 -12.95 -39.56
C LEU A 21 -9.66 -12.51 -38.98
N TRP A 22 -9.70 -12.05 -37.72
CA TRP A 22 -10.92 -11.52 -37.08
C TRP A 22 -10.82 -10.02 -36.74
N LEU A 23 -9.77 -9.35 -37.22
CA LEU A 23 -9.39 -7.99 -36.79
C LEU A 23 -9.64 -6.90 -37.86
N LEU A 24 -10.49 -7.14 -38.86
CA LEU A 24 -10.71 -6.17 -39.96
C LEU A 24 -12.17 -5.86 -40.31
N LEU A 25 -13.17 -6.22 -39.48
CA LEU A 25 -14.57 -6.06 -39.88
C LEU A 25 -15.52 -5.54 -38.79
N ASN A 26 -15.14 -4.47 -38.08
CA ASN A 26 -16.11 -3.63 -37.36
C ASN A 26 -15.65 -2.16 -37.34
N LEU A 27 -15.41 -1.64 -38.54
CA LEU A 27 -15.29 -0.21 -38.82
C LEU A 27 -16.57 0.21 -39.55
N PHE A 28 -17.68 0.39 -38.82
CA PHE A 28 -18.87 1.07 -39.35
C PHE A 28 -19.15 2.35 -38.56
N LEU A 29 -18.56 3.39 -39.12
CA LEU A 29 -18.96 4.78 -39.12
C LEU A 29 -20.50 4.95 -39.05
N VAL A 30 -21.01 5.55 -37.98
CA VAL A 30 -22.30 6.25 -38.00
C VAL A 30 -22.06 7.65 -37.45
N VAL A 31 -21.76 8.55 -38.38
CA VAL A 31 -21.84 10.00 -38.18
C VAL A 31 -23.26 10.40 -38.55
N THR A 32 -24.05 10.82 -37.56
CA THR A 32 -25.27 11.61 -37.81
C THR A 32 -25.17 12.88 -36.97
N ALA A 33 -24.78 13.96 -37.64
CA ALA A 33 -25.03 15.31 -37.16
C ALA A 33 -26.52 15.62 -37.35
N GLN A 34 -27.17 16.19 -36.34
CA GLN A 34 -28.17 17.24 -36.56
C GLN A 34 -28.16 18.28 -35.42
N PRO A 35 -28.41 19.57 -35.75
CA PRO A 35 -28.36 20.70 -34.83
C PRO A 35 -29.72 20.97 -34.20
N GLY A 36 -29.73 21.37 -32.93
CA GLY A 36 -30.94 21.77 -32.23
C GLY A 36 -30.63 22.70 -31.08
N TRP A 37 -30.63 24.00 -31.36
CA TRP A 37 -30.67 25.05 -30.35
C TRP A 37 -32.05 25.04 -29.70
N LEU A 38 -32.13 24.72 -28.41
CA LEU A 38 -33.22 25.18 -27.56
C LEU A 38 -32.66 25.62 -26.21
N PHE A 39 -32.99 26.87 -25.90
CA PHE A 39 -32.76 27.63 -24.69
C PHE A 39 -32.85 26.80 -23.40
N ALA A 40 -31.74 26.71 -22.67
CA ALA A 40 -31.75 26.38 -21.25
C ALA A 40 -31.48 27.67 -20.46
N ALA A 41 -32.40 27.97 -19.55
CA ALA A 41 -32.37 29.13 -18.66
C ALA A 41 -31.04 29.23 -17.90
N PRO A 42 -30.62 30.44 -17.45
CA PRO A 42 -29.54 30.56 -16.49
C PRO A 42 -29.96 29.82 -15.21
N ALA A 43 -29.34 28.67 -14.96
CA ALA A 43 -29.40 28.05 -13.65
C ALA A 43 -28.79 29.05 -12.66
N THR A 44 -29.65 29.67 -11.86
CA THR A 44 -29.26 30.38 -10.66
C THR A 44 -28.44 29.39 -9.82
N SER A 45 -27.13 29.62 -9.73
CA SER A 45 -26.25 28.94 -8.80
C SER A 45 -26.75 29.23 -7.39
N TYR A 46 -27.62 28.36 -6.86
CA TYR A 46 -27.91 28.33 -5.44
C TYR A 46 -26.60 27.97 -4.75
N SER A 47 -26.08 28.91 -3.98
CA SER A 47 -25.05 28.70 -2.98
C SER A 47 -25.38 27.43 -2.20
N ASN A 48 -24.53 26.41 -2.34
CA ASN A 48 -24.55 25.23 -1.49
C ASN A 48 -24.24 25.65 -0.04
N LEU A 49 -25.27 26.10 0.68
CA LEU A 49 -25.25 26.34 2.14
C LEU A 49 -25.13 25.04 2.96
N PHE A 50 -25.01 23.90 2.28
CA PHE A 50 -24.77 22.59 2.84
C PHE A 50 -23.71 21.84 2.01
N ALA A 51 -22.55 22.47 1.80
CA ALA A 51 -21.36 21.68 1.51
C ALA A 51 -21.26 20.64 2.64
N ALA A 52 -21.47 19.36 2.31
CA ALA A 52 -21.28 18.27 3.25
C ALA A 52 -19.94 18.50 3.94
N PRO A 53 -19.86 18.42 5.29
CA PRO A 53 -18.63 18.72 5.98
C PRO A 53 -17.54 17.87 5.34
N GLU A 54 -16.58 18.55 4.71
CA GLU A 54 -15.39 17.92 4.19
C GLU A 54 -14.88 17.06 5.33
N LYS A 55 -14.96 15.73 5.19
CA LYS A 55 -14.52 14.81 6.23
C LYS A 55 -13.03 15.04 6.34
N VAL A 56 -12.64 15.95 7.23
CA VAL A 56 -11.26 16.09 7.68
C VAL A 56 -10.93 14.74 8.28
N SER A 57 -10.31 13.89 7.46
CA SER A 57 -9.96 12.55 7.87
C SER A 57 -9.03 12.71 9.06
N ALA A 58 -9.50 12.29 10.23
CA ALA A 58 -8.71 12.38 11.45
C ALA A 58 -7.39 11.64 11.21
N ARG A 59 -6.27 12.28 11.55
CA ARG A 59 -4.91 11.74 11.36
C ARG A 59 -4.74 10.42 12.13
N GLY A 60 -3.91 9.54 11.60
CA GLY A 60 -3.71 8.18 12.10
C GLY A 60 -4.85 7.23 11.71
N ALA A 61 -4.54 5.94 11.64
CA ALA A 61 -5.50 4.90 11.30
C ALA A 61 -6.42 4.61 12.49
N ALA A 62 -7.69 4.33 12.24
CA ALA A 62 -8.64 3.88 13.26
C ALA A 62 -8.38 2.42 13.69
N SER A 63 -7.72 1.63 12.85
CA SER A 63 -7.40 0.22 13.11
C SER A 63 -6.06 -0.21 12.51
N PRO A 64 -5.44 -1.30 13.01
CA PRO A 64 -4.26 -1.89 12.38
C PRO A 64 -4.52 -2.34 10.93
N ASP A 65 -5.71 -2.85 10.62
CA ASP A 65 -6.08 -3.28 9.27
C ASP A 65 -6.16 -2.12 8.27
N GLU A 66 -6.70 -0.98 8.69
CA GLU A 66 -6.72 0.25 7.89
C GLU A 66 -5.29 0.74 7.59
N LEU A 67 -4.43 0.71 8.60
CA LEU A 67 -3.03 1.07 8.42
C LEU A 67 -2.33 0.10 7.47
N ALA A 68 -2.56 -1.20 7.63
CA ALA A 68 -1.95 -2.23 6.82
C ALA A 68 -2.34 -2.12 5.34
N LYS A 69 -3.63 -1.88 5.05
CA LYS A 69 -4.13 -1.68 3.69
C LYS A 69 -3.54 -0.42 3.06
N THR A 70 -3.47 0.67 3.81
CA THR A 70 -2.88 1.93 3.32
C THR A 70 -1.39 1.77 3.04
N VAL A 71 -0.64 1.06 3.90
CA VAL A 71 0.77 0.76 3.67
C VAL A 71 0.97 -0.07 2.40
N LEU A 72 0.19 -1.14 2.22
CA LEU A 72 0.27 -1.96 1.01
C LEU A 72 -0.06 -1.12 -0.24
N LEU A 73 -1.12 -0.32 -0.19
CA LEU A 73 -1.52 0.53 -1.31
C LEU A 73 -0.42 1.53 -1.68
N ALA A 74 0.18 2.19 -0.67
CA ALA A 74 1.30 3.09 -0.89
C ALA A 74 2.47 2.39 -1.57
N ILE A 75 2.81 1.16 -1.14
CA ILE A 75 3.85 0.32 -1.76
C ILE A 75 3.51 0.00 -3.22
N GLN A 76 2.28 -0.44 -3.48
CA GLN A 76 1.80 -0.81 -4.82
C GLN A 76 1.81 0.36 -5.80
N GLU A 77 1.42 1.54 -5.33
CA GLU A 77 1.40 2.78 -6.12
C GLU A 77 2.75 3.51 -6.14
N ASN A 78 3.75 3.00 -5.41
CA ASN A 78 5.00 3.69 -5.12
C ASN A 78 4.79 5.14 -4.64
N ASN A 79 3.79 5.35 -3.78
CA ASN A 79 3.32 6.67 -3.35
C ASN A 79 3.45 6.83 -1.82
N MET A 80 4.65 7.19 -1.36
CA MET A 80 4.90 7.41 0.07
C MET A 80 4.03 8.55 0.66
N SER A 81 3.66 9.54 -0.14
CA SER A 81 2.83 10.67 0.30
C SER A 81 1.45 10.23 0.81
N ALA A 82 0.93 9.09 0.34
CA ALA A 82 -0.30 8.49 0.87
C ALA A 82 -0.20 8.15 2.37
N LEU A 83 1.01 8.00 2.90
CA LEU A 83 1.25 7.68 4.32
C LEU A 83 1.32 8.92 5.21
N ASN A 84 1.35 10.14 4.67
CA ASN A 84 1.53 11.38 5.45
C ASN A 84 0.47 11.58 6.54
N ALA A 85 -0.76 11.14 6.30
CA ALA A 85 -1.85 11.21 7.28
C ALA A 85 -1.62 10.29 8.50
N PHE A 86 -0.73 9.31 8.39
CA PHE A 86 -0.42 8.31 9.42
C PHE A 86 0.90 8.59 10.15
N LEU A 87 1.61 9.66 9.80
CA LEU A 87 2.88 10.04 10.43
C LEU A 87 2.63 10.90 11.67
N LEU A 88 3.54 10.86 12.64
CA LEU A 88 3.48 11.76 13.79
C LEU A 88 3.81 13.21 13.37
N GLU A 89 3.06 14.18 13.88
CA GLU A 89 3.44 15.60 13.90
C GLU A 89 3.94 15.99 15.30
N ASP A 90 4.41 17.22 15.42
CA ASP A 90 4.95 17.77 16.68
C ASP A 90 3.98 17.63 17.85
N LYS A 91 2.67 17.80 17.62
CA LYS A 91 1.65 17.64 18.68
C LYS A 91 1.60 16.20 19.21
N GLU A 92 1.69 15.20 18.35
CA GLU A 92 1.72 13.80 18.79
C GLU A 92 3.05 13.45 19.45
N ILE A 93 4.16 14.04 18.98
CA ILE A 93 5.48 13.87 19.61
C ILE A 93 5.48 14.45 21.02
N VAL A 94 4.90 15.64 21.25
CA VAL A 94 4.78 16.22 22.59
C VAL A 94 3.97 15.31 23.52
N LEU A 95 2.87 14.73 23.02
CA LEU A 95 2.09 13.75 23.78
C LEU A 95 2.93 12.51 24.12
N LEU A 96 3.72 12.00 23.17
CA LEU A 96 4.61 10.87 23.41
C LEU A 96 5.74 11.19 24.37
N LYS A 97 6.28 12.40 24.36
CA LYS A 97 7.27 12.85 25.36
C LYS A 97 6.66 12.89 26.75
N SER A 98 5.40 13.31 26.88
CA SER A 98 4.76 13.41 28.19
C SER A 98 4.31 12.07 28.78
N LYS A 99 3.98 11.09 27.93
CA LYS A 99 3.35 9.82 28.36
C LYS A 99 4.21 8.59 28.09
N GLY A 100 5.15 8.68 27.15
CA GLY A 100 6.04 7.60 26.78
C GLY A 100 6.98 7.22 27.93
N SER A 101 7.66 6.10 27.77
CA SER A 101 8.68 5.67 28.71
C SER A 101 9.97 6.48 28.62
N GLU A 102 10.84 6.35 29.61
CA GLU A 102 12.15 7.02 29.64
C GLU A 102 12.95 6.81 28.34
N ASP A 103 13.03 5.57 27.84
CA ASP A 103 13.71 5.27 26.56
C ASP A 103 13.08 6.00 25.37
N MET A 104 11.74 6.08 25.33
CA MET A 104 11.01 6.81 24.28
C MET A 104 11.22 8.32 24.41
N GLN A 105 11.21 8.84 25.63
CA GLN A 105 11.44 10.25 25.91
C GLN A 105 12.84 10.65 25.46
N ALA A 106 13.88 9.92 25.90
CA ALA A 106 15.27 10.15 25.52
C ALA A 106 15.47 10.09 23.99
N TYR A 107 14.81 9.14 23.31
CA TYR A 107 14.84 9.10 21.85
C TYR A 107 14.20 10.34 21.22
N LEU A 108 13.04 10.76 21.72
CA LEU A 108 12.30 11.89 21.18
C LEU A 108 12.89 13.25 21.58
N GLU A 109 13.72 13.36 22.62
CA GLU A 109 14.41 14.60 23.00
C GLU A 109 15.19 15.21 21.83
N ASN A 110 15.86 14.35 21.06
CA ASN A 110 16.70 14.72 19.93
C ASN A 110 16.08 14.39 18.57
N THR A 111 14.80 14.02 18.53
CA THR A 111 14.11 13.61 17.29
C THR A 111 12.88 14.48 17.05
N THR A 112 12.83 15.12 15.89
CA THR A 112 11.69 15.94 15.44
C THR A 112 10.74 15.15 14.54
N ALA A 113 9.54 15.68 14.25
CA ALA A 113 8.64 15.07 13.28
C ALA A 113 9.28 14.92 11.88
N PRO A 114 9.95 15.95 11.32
CA PRO A 114 10.71 15.79 10.08
C PRO A 114 11.74 14.66 10.11
N ASP A 115 12.44 14.46 11.24
CA ASP A 115 13.43 13.38 11.35
C ASP A 115 12.79 12.00 11.26
N LEU A 116 11.66 11.80 11.95
CA LEU A 116 10.88 10.56 11.87
C LEU A 116 10.38 10.31 10.45
N GLN A 117 9.84 11.34 9.80
CA GLN A 117 9.34 11.24 8.43
C GLN A 117 10.47 10.91 7.44
N ASN A 118 11.64 11.54 7.59
CA ASN A 118 12.81 11.26 6.76
C ASN A 118 13.35 9.85 7.01
N ASN A 119 13.36 9.38 8.25
CA ASN A 119 13.73 8.01 8.59
C ASN A 119 12.78 7.01 7.93
N LEU A 120 11.47 7.21 8.08
CA LEU A 120 10.47 6.34 7.46
C LEU A 120 10.57 6.35 5.94
N ARG A 121 10.82 7.51 5.31
CA ARG A 121 11.03 7.59 3.85
C ARG A 121 12.23 6.77 3.40
N ARG A 122 13.34 6.79 4.14
CA ARG A 122 14.49 5.93 3.87
C ARG A 122 14.14 4.45 4.01
N ASN A 123 13.45 4.07 5.09
CA ASN A 123 13.05 2.67 5.31
C ASN A 123 12.06 2.17 4.26
N TYR A 124 11.13 3.03 3.84
CA TYR A 124 10.23 2.77 2.72
C TYR A 124 11.02 2.52 1.43
N GLN A 125 11.97 3.39 1.09
CA GLN A 125 12.81 3.22 -0.09
C GLN A 125 13.61 1.91 -0.05
N THR A 126 14.24 1.62 1.10
CA THR A 126 14.95 0.35 1.32
C THR A 126 14.02 -0.86 1.22
N LEU A 127 12.77 -0.76 1.67
CA LEU A 127 11.77 -1.81 1.51
C LEU A 127 11.47 -2.06 0.02
N ILE A 128 11.24 -1.00 -0.76
CA ILE A 128 11.01 -1.11 -2.21
C ILE A 128 12.20 -1.76 -2.91
N GLU A 129 13.42 -1.30 -2.62
CA GLU A 129 14.66 -1.86 -3.17
C GLU A 129 14.84 -3.34 -2.80
N LYS A 130 14.57 -3.72 -1.55
CA LYS A 130 14.57 -5.12 -1.10
C LYS A 130 13.55 -5.93 -1.88
N GLY A 131 12.34 -5.40 -2.08
CA GLY A 131 11.30 -6.05 -2.90
C GLY A 131 11.77 -6.32 -4.33
N ILE A 132 12.38 -5.33 -4.97
CA ILE A 132 12.95 -5.47 -6.32
C ILE A 132 14.04 -6.54 -6.33
N SER A 133 14.96 -6.50 -5.35
CA SER A 133 16.07 -7.48 -5.25
C SER A 133 15.60 -8.93 -5.05
N GLN A 134 14.41 -9.09 -4.46
CA GLN A 134 13.77 -10.38 -4.21
C GLN A 134 12.73 -10.73 -5.28
N THR A 135 12.67 -9.97 -6.39
CA THR A 135 11.71 -10.18 -7.49
C THR A 135 10.25 -10.21 -7.04
N ILE A 136 9.91 -9.40 -6.03
CA ILE A 136 8.54 -9.29 -5.49
C ILE A 136 7.71 -8.41 -6.42
N ASN A 137 6.61 -8.95 -6.94
CA ASN A 137 5.59 -8.17 -7.64
C ASN A 137 4.54 -7.66 -6.65
N TRP A 138 4.74 -6.46 -6.11
CA TRP A 138 3.86 -5.89 -5.07
C TRP A 138 2.38 -5.82 -5.49
N SER A 139 2.09 -5.66 -6.78
CA SER A 139 0.72 -5.58 -7.32
C SER A 139 -0.06 -6.89 -7.22
N ASP A 140 0.61 -8.03 -6.98
CA ASP A 140 -0.05 -9.34 -6.82
C ASP A 140 -0.45 -9.64 -5.38
N TYR A 141 -0.01 -8.83 -4.41
CA TYR A 141 -0.26 -9.05 -2.99
C TYR A 141 -1.53 -8.38 -2.50
N GLN A 142 -2.15 -8.99 -1.49
CA GLN A 142 -3.23 -8.42 -0.70
C GLN A 142 -2.94 -8.58 0.80
N VAL A 143 -3.52 -7.71 1.63
CA VAL A 143 -3.47 -7.88 3.09
C VAL A 143 -4.34 -9.06 3.48
N SER A 144 -3.71 -10.11 4.02
CA SER A 144 -4.43 -11.25 4.60
C SER A 144 -4.74 -11.04 6.07
N GLU A 145 -3.81 -10.43 6.83
CA GLU A 145 -3.95 -10.22 8.26
C GLU A 145 -3.04 -9.08 8.75
N ALA A 146 -3.48 -8.34 9.76
CA ALA A 146 -2.67 -7.36 10.49
C ALA A 146 -2.62 -7.73 11.98
N ARG A 147 -1.46 -8.21 12.45
CA ARG A 147 -1.24 -8.65 13.84
C ARG A 147 -0.53 -7.58 14.65
N LEU A 148 -1.25 -6.99 15.59
CA LEU A 148 -0.67 -6.07 16.55
C LEU A 148 -0.04 -6.84 17.71
N GLY A 149 1.27 -6.72 17.87
CA GLY A 149 1.98 -7.26 19.01
C GLY A 149 1.78 -6.42 20.26
N LYS A 150 2.09 -7.02 21.41
CA LYS A 150 2.05 -6.31 22.69
C LYS A 150 3.20 -5.31 22.74
N GLY A 151 2.91 -4.09 23.16
CA GLY A 151 3.95 -3.15 23.60
C GLY A 151 4.73 -3.77 24.77
N SER A 152 6.00 -3.38 24.91
CA SER A 152 6.80 -3.87 26.04
C SER A 152 6.30 -3.24 27.34
N ALA A 153 6.58 -3.87 28.49
CA ALA A 153 6.31 -3.26 29.80
C ALA A 153 7.03 -1.90 29.94
N LYS A 154 8.16 -1.76 29.25
CA LYS A 154 8.94 -0.51 29.19
C LYS A 154 8.42 0.47 28.16
N ASN A 155 7.47 0.14 27.28
CA ASN A 155 6.94 1.07 26.29
C ASN A 155 5.58 0.57 25.78
N ALA A 156 4.53 0.89 26.51
CA ALA A 156 3.18 0.45 26.18
C ALA A 156 2.60 1.14 24.94
N PHE A 157 3.13 2.31 24.57
CA PHE A 157 2.68 3.09 23.41
C PHE A 157 3.25 2.56 22.10
N LEU A 158 4.48 2.06 22.12
CA LEU A 158 5.12 1.44 20.96
C LEU A 158 4.60 0.00 20.80
N GLN A 159 3.94 -0.26 19.68
CA GLN A 159 3.34 -1.55 19.37
C GLN A 159 3.90 -2.05 18.04
N PRO A 160 4.58 -3.21 18.01
CA PRO A 160 4.98 -3.81 16.74
C PRO A 160 3.73 -4.27 15.98
N LEU A 161 3.71 -4.03 14.69
CA LEU A 161 2.64 -4.46 13.79
C LEU A 161 3.25 -5.38 12.72
N THR A 162 2.76 -6.60 12.64
CA THR A 162 3.11 -7.54 11.55
C THR A 162 1.96 -7.56 10.55
N ILE A 163 2.23 -7.16 9.31
CA ILE A 163 1.28 -7.31 8.20
C ILE A 163 1.64 -8.58 7.45
N ILE A 164 0.68 -9.48 7.32
CA ILE A 164 0.82 -10.68 6.51
C ILE A 164 0.15 -10.41 5.18
N LEU A 165 0.95 -10.41 4.13
CA LEU A 165 0.52 -10.29 2.75
C LEU A 165 0.49 -11.67 2.11
N THR A 166 -0.46 -11.90 1.21
CA THR A 166 -0.52 -13.13 0.41
C THR A 166 -0.65 -12.78 -1.05
N ASP A 167 0.07 -13.50 -1.91
CA ASP A 167 -0.11 -13.41 -3.36
C ASP A 167 -1.27 -14.28 -3.87
N LYS A 168 -1.45 -14.34 -5.19
CA LYS A 168 -2.47 -15.18 -5.86
C LYS A 168 -2.26 -16.68 -5.67
N GLN A 169 -1.05 -17.09 -5.28
CA GLN A 169 -0.66 -18.47 -5.00
C GLN A 169 -0.71 -18.79 -3.49
N ASN A 170 -1.25 -17.87 -2.67
CA ASN A 170 -1.27 -17.93 -1.20
C ASN A 170 0.11 -18.04 -0.55
N GLN A 171 1.17 -17.57 -1.22
CA GLN A 171 2.49 -17.47 -0.62
C GLN A 171 2.55 -16.26 0.33
N PRO A 172 2.91 -16.45 1.61
CA PRO A 172 2.92 -15.37 2.57
C PRO A 172 4.20 -14.52 2.46
N LEU A 173 4.03 -13.22 2.67
CA LEU A 173 5.10 -12.25 2.83
C LEU A 173 4.79 -11.38 4.05
N GLU A 174 5.75 -11.23 4.96
CA GLU A 174 5.54 -10.47 6.19
C GLU A 174 6.24 -9.11 6.13
N LEU A 175 5.48 -8.04 6.40
CA LEU A 175 6.02 -6.71 6.68
C LEU A 175 6.00 -6.46 8.18
N LEU A 176 7.11 -5.97 8.72
CA LEU A 176 7.26 -5.58 10.10
C LEU A 176 7.28 -4.06 10.19
N LEU A 177 6.39 -3.53 11.03
CA LEU A 177 6.28 -2.11 11.29
C LEU A 177 6.33 -1.85 12.78
N GLU A 178 6.74 -0.64 13.11
CA GLU A 178 6.50 -0.09 14.43
C GLU A 178 5.44 1.00 14.39
N THR A 179 4.47 0.84 15.26
CA THR A 179 3.34 1.76 15.38
C THR A 179 3.26 2.33 16.77
N VAL A 180 2.61 3.48 16.87
CA VAL A 180 2.30 4.11 18.15
C VAL A 180 0.80 4.31 18.24
N LYS A 181 0.20 3.93 19.38
CA LYS A 181 -1.23 4.17 19.64
C LYS A 181 -1.43 5.42 20.50
N LEU A 182 -2.03 6.46 19.93
CA LEU A 182 -2.38 7.71 20.63
C LEU A 182 -3.84 8.04 20.35
N ASN A 183 -4.61 8.42 21.38
CA ASN A 183 -6.01 8.84 21.23
C ASN A 183 -6.85 7.87 20.39
N ASN A 184 -6.63 6.57 20.59
CA ASN A 184 -7.25 5.47 19.85
C ASN A 184 -7.01 5.48 18.33
N ARG A 185 -5.92 6.11 17.89
CA ARG A 185 -5.42 6.13 16.52
C ARG A 185 -4.04 5.50 16.46
N TYR A 186 -3.73 4.86 15.33
CA TYR A 186 -2.45 4.21 15.06
C TYR A 186 -1.62 5.06 14.10
N TYR A 187 -0.39 5.34 14.49
CA TYR A 187 0.57 6.12 13.72
C TYR A 187 1.79 5.28 13.38
N LEU A 188 2.39 5.50 12.20
CA LEU A 188 3.68 4.94 11.83
C LEU A 188 4.78 5.67 12.60
N PHE A 189 5.76 4.90 13.10
CA PHE A 189 6.84 5.45 13.90
C PHE A 189 8.18 5.48 13.17
N ARG A 190 9.01 4.44 13.32
CA ARG A 190 10.37 4.42 12.77
C ARG A 190 10.61 3.31 11.76
N GLN A 191 10.08 2.11 12.01
CA GLN A 191 10.47 0.93 11.24
C GLN A 191 9.38 0.52 10.24
N LEU A 192 9.82 0.20 9.03
CA LEU A 192 9.05 -0.44 7.97
C LEU A 192 9.99 -1.36 7.21
N GLU A 193 9.86 -2.66 7.40
CA GLU A 193 10.83 -3.63 6.89
C GLU A 193 10.16 -4.90 6.38
N LEU A 194 10.81 -5.53 5.41
CA LEU A 194 10.48 -6.87 4.96
C LEU A 194 11.10 -7.89 5.92
N LYS A 195 10.29 -8.80 6.48
CA LYS A 195 10.83 -9.90 7.28
C LYS A 195 11.68 -10.80 6.36
N PRO A 196 12.94 -11.12 6.75
CA PRO A 196 13.76 -12.03 5.96
C PRO A 196 13.07 -13.38 5.81
N GLN A 197 12.85 -13.82 4.56
CA GLN A 197 12.40 -15.18 4.33
C GLN A 197 13.54 -16.13 4.68
N LYS A 198 13.25 -17.10 5.56
CA LYS A 198 14.20 -18.15 5.90
C LYS A 198 14.40 -18.99 4.63
N LYS A 199 15.58 -18.90 3.99
CA LYS A 199 15.95 -19.82 2.91
C LYS A 199 15.94 -21.22 3.52
N ILE A 200 15.06 -22.07 2.99
CA ILE A 200 15.00 -23.51 3.32
C ILE A 200 16.12 -24.21 2.57
#